data_AF-A0A944GMY9-F1
#
_entry.id   AF-A0A944GMY9-F1
#
_cell.length_a   1.000
_cell.length_b   1.000
_cell.length_c   1.000
_cell.angle_alpha   90.00
_cell.angle_beta   90.00
_cell.angle_gamma   90.00
#
_symmetry.space_group_name_H-M   'P 1'
#
loop_
_entity.id
_entity.type
_entity.pdbx_description
1 polymer ?
#
loop_
_entity_poly.entity_id
_entity_poly.type
_entity_poly.pdbx_seq_one_letter_code
_entity_poly.pdbx_strand_id
1 'polypeptide(L)'
;MDAALQPDMPSLVEDDFLVDEHDRPEEECAVFGIYAPGKEVGRMAYFGLQALQHRGQESAGIAVGDHHSVTINKDLGLVTQVFKESDFAVLTGHVAIGHARYSTSGGSGSWEAAQPHLSAINDEIIALA
;
A
#
# COMPACT_ATOMS: atom_id res chain seq x y z
N MET A 1 56.84 44.02 -6.05
CA MET A 1 56.21 43.10 -5.08
C MET A 1 55.27 43.96 -4.25
N ASP A 2 53.99 44.10 -4.54
CA ASP A 2 53.14 43.38 -5.47
C ASP A 2 52.01 44.31 -5.90
N ALA A 3 51.54 44.13 -7.13
CA ALA A 3 50.49 44.95 -7.72
C ALA A 3 49.11 44.35 -7.41
N ALA A 4 48.13 45.25 -7.34
CA ALA A 4 46.69 45.01 -7.46
C ALA A 4 45.98 44.28 -6.30
N LEU A 5 45.29 45.08 -5.48
CA LEU A 5 43.95 44.73 -5.02
C LEU A 5 43.10 44.38 -6.26
N GLN A 6 42.59 43.15 -6.33
CA GLN A 6 41.44 42.83 -7.16
C GLN A 6 40.18 42.88 -6.28
N PRO A 7 39.12 43.63 -6.68
CA PRO A 7 37.82 43.64 -6.01
C PRO A 7 36.96 42.42 -6.36
N ASP A 8 35.94 42.19 -5.52
CA ASP A 8 34.93 41.13 -5.53
C ASP A 8 34.51 40.60 -6.91
N MET A 9 34.55 39.28 -7.05
CA MET A 9 33.75 38.52 -8.00
C MET A 9 32.76 37.67 -7.20
N PRO A 10 31.45 37.98 -7.20
CA PRO A 10 30.46 37.04 -6.68
C PRO A 10 30.46 35.82 -7.61
N SER A 11 30.80 34.65 -7.05
CA SER A 11 30.70 33.39 -7.76
C SER A 11 29.25 33.16 -8.18
N LEU A 12 29.09 32.94 -9.47
CA LEU A 12 27.84 32.71 -10.17
C LEU A 12 27.12 31.48 -9.59
N VAL A 13 25.90 31.71 -9.10
CA VAL A 13 24.73 30.83 -9.18
C VAL A 13 25.03 29.32 -9.11
N GLU A 14 25.19 28.79 -7.90
CA GLU A 14 24.69 27.44 -7.65
C GLU A 14 23.24 27.65 -7.19
N ASP A 15 22.28 27.38 -8.09
CA ASP A 15 20.88 27.24 -7.70
C ASP A 15 20.84 26.20 -6.59
N ASP A 16 20.62 26.70 -5.37
CA ASP A 16 20.32 25.90 -4.19
C ASP A 16 18.93 25.29 -4.45
N PHE A 17 18.91 24.24 -5.28
CA PHE A 17 17.83 23.28 -5.31
C PHE A 17 17.80 22.68 -3.92
N LEU A 18 17.04 23.31 -3.03
CA LEU A 18 16.51 22.68 -1.83
C LEU A 18 15.71 21.47 -2.32
N VAL A 19 16.39 20.33 -2.47
CA VAL A 19 15.73 19.04 -2.57
C VAL A 19 15.05 18.91 -1.22
N ASP A 20 13.76 19.24 -1.16
CA ASP A 20 12.98 19.02 0.05
C ASP A 20 13.18 17.55 0.42
N GLU A 21 13.74 17.27 1.59
CA GLU A 21 14.01 15.89 2.00
C GLU A 21 12.72 15.06 2.07
N HIS A 22 11.55 15.73 2.11
CA HIS A 22 10.21 15.13 2.04
C HIS A 22 9.71 14.85 0.60
N ASP A 23 10.42 15.27 -0.45
CA ASP A 23 10.03 15.00 -1.85
C ASP A 23 10.70 13.72 -2.39
N ARG A 24 11.24 12.89 -1.48
CA ARG A 24 11.67 11.52 -1.77
C ARG A 24 10.43 10.61 -1.77
N PRO A 25 10.36 9.57 -2.63
CA PRO A 25 9.29 8.59 -2.55
C PRO A 25 9.28 7.91 -1.18
N GLU A 26 8.34 8.27 -0.31
CA GLU A 26 8.06 7.54 0.91
C GLU A 26 7.25 6.30 0.54
N GLU A 27 7.66 5.12 1.03
CA GLU A 27 6.93 3.88 0.81
C GLU A 27 5.65 3.87 1.63
N GLU A 28 4.59 4.44 1.04
CA GLU A 28 3.24 4.43 1.59
C GLU A 28 2.52 3.14 1.24
N CYS A 29 1.65 2.65 2.12
CA CYS A 29 0.93 1.38 1.92
C CYS A 29 0.10 1.36 0.62
N ALA A 30 0.03 0.19 -0.03
CA ALA A 30 -0.83 -0.02 -1.19
C ALA A 30 -2.28 -0.24 -0.78
N VAL A 31 -3.21 0.38 -1.51
CA VAL A 31 -4.65 0.08 -1.44
C VAL A 31 -5.16 -0.19 -2.85
N PHE A 32 -6.03 -1.18 -2.99
CA PHE A 32 -6.73 -1.49 -4.24
C PHE A 32 -8.21 -1.75 -3.96
N GLY A 33 -9.09 -1.27 -4.84
CA GLY A 33 -10.53 -1.48 -4.73
C GLY A 33 -11.16 -1.77 -6.09
N ILE A 34 -12.10 -2.71 -6.14
CA ILE A 34 -12.84 -3.06 -7.35
C ILE A 34 -14.28 -3.43 -7.04
N TYR A 35 -15.22 -2.89 -7.81
CA TYR A 35 -16.61 -3.33 -7.85
C TYR A 35 -16.92 -3.88 -9.25
N ALA A 36 -17.17 -5.18 -9.34
CA ALA A 36 -17.44 -5.86 -10.59
C ALA A 36 -18.27 -7.13 -10.35
N PRO A 37 -19.61 -7.00 -10.18
CA PRO A 37 -20.50 -8.14 -10.03
C PRO A 37 -20.34 -9.17 -11.16
N GLY A 38 -20.31 -10.46 -10.81
CA GLY A 38 -20.15 -11.56 -11.76
C GLY A 38 -18.71 -11.80 -12.26
N LYS A 39 -17.71 -11.14 -11.66
CA LYS A 39 -16.28 -11.34 -11.94
C LYS A 39 -15.55 -11.87 -10.71
N GLU A 40 -14.33 -12.40 -10.92
CA GLU A 40 -13.45 -12.86 -9.85
C GLU A 40 -12.79 -11.68 -9.11
N VAL A 41 -13.57 -10.90 -8.36
CA VAL A 41 -13.11 -9.67 -7.69
C VAL A 41 -11.94 -9.89 -6.74
N GLY A 42 -11.89 -11.02 -6.02
CA GLY A 42 -10.75 -11.38 -5.17
C GLY A 42 -9.45 -11.58 -5.97
N ARG A 43 -9.50 -12.27 -7.12
CA ARG A 43 -8.34 -12.47 -8.00
C ARG A 43 -7.89 -11.18 -8.68
N MET A 44 -8.85 -10.34 -9.10
CA MET A 44 -8.54 -9.03 -9.67
C MET A 44 -7.87 -8.11 -8.62
N ALA A 45 -8.34 -8.14 -7.38
CA ALA A 45 -7.69 -7.43 -6.27
C ALA A 45 -6.27 -7.93 -6.00
N TYR A 46 -6.05 -9.25 -6.04
CA TYR A 46 -4.71 -9.84 -5.96
C TYR A 46 -3.76 -9.30 -7.03
N PHE A 47 -4.15 -9.28 -8.30
CA PHE A 47 -3.28 -8.76 -9.36
C PHE A 47 -3.05 -7.26 -9.24
N GLY A 48 -4.06 -6.50 -8.80
CA GLY A 48 -3.91 -5.08 -8.48
C GLY A 48 -2.87 -4.83 -7.38
N LEU A 49 -2.96 -5.58 -6.27
CA LEU A 49 -1.98 -5.50 -5.19
C LEU A 49 -0.59 -5.99 -5.60
N GLN A 50 -0.50 -7.04 -6.41
CA GLN A 50 0.78 -7.52 -6.93
C GLN A 50 1.49 -6.45 -7.77
N ALA A 51 0.76 -5.71 -8.61
CA ALA A 51 1.31 -4.58 -9.36
C ALA A 51 1.81 -3.45 -8.43
N LEU A 52 1.19 -3.32 -7.25
CA LEU A 52 1.53 -2.34 -6.22
C LEU A 52 2.46 -2.89 -5.12
N GLN A 53 3.05 -4.08 -5.29
CA GLN A 53 3.86 -4.75 -4.25
C GLN A 53 5.04 -3.90 -3.74
N HIS A 54 5.56 -3.00 -4.59
CA HIS A 54 6.63 -2.08 -4.25
C HIS A 54 6.24 -1.02 -3.22
N ARG A 55 4.95 -0.92 -2.86
CA ARG A 55 4.39 0.01 -1.87
C ARG A 55 4.16 -0.64 -0.49
N GLY A 56 4.54 -1.90 -0.30
CA GLY A 56 4.42 -2.57 0.99
C GLY A 56 4.77 -4.04 0.93
N GLN A 57 5.66 -4.50 1.80
CA GLN A 57 6.23 -5.86 1.77
C GLN A 57 6.01 -6.66 3.05
N GLU A 58 5.31 -6.08 4.03
CA GLU A 58 5.21 -6.69 5.35
C GLU A 58 4.01 -7.59 5.56
N SER A 59 2.88 -7.20 4.99
CA SER A 59 1.63 -7.96 5.04
C SER A 59 0.78 -7.60 3.85
N ALA A 60 -0.11 -8.52 3.50
CA ALA A 60 -1.11 -8.29 2.48
C ALA A 60 -2.46 -8.84 2.94
N GLY A 61 -3.53 -8.24 2.45
CA GLY A 61 -4.88 -8.71 2.75
C GLY A 61 -5.87 -8.30 1.69
N ILE A 62 -6.92 -9.12 1.53
CA ILE A 62 -8.06 -8.88 0.65
C ILE A 62 -9.32 -9.18 1.43
N ALA A 63 -10.29 -8.26 1.36
CA ALA A 63 -11.65 -8.46 1.82
C ALA A 63 -12.60 -8.41 0.61
N VAL A 64 -13.55 -9.34 0.55
CA VAL A 64 -14.55 -9.44 -0.52
C VAL A 64 -15.94 -9.43 0.10
N GLY A 65 -16.87 -8.69 -0.50
CA GLY A 65 -18.24 -8.59 -0.02
C GLY A 65 -19.29 -8.77 -1.12
N ASP A 66 -20.48 -9.22 -0.72
CA ASP A 66 -21.62 -9.54 -1.61
C ASP A 66 -22.96 -8.94 -1.14
N HIS A 67 -22.92 -7.88 -0.33
CA HIS A 67 -24.04 -7.24 0.41
C HIS A 67 -24.57 -8.03 1.61
N HIS A 68 -24.25 -9.32 1.74
CA HIS A 68 -24.72 -10.13 2.87
C HIS A 68 -23.60 -10.49 3.83
N SER A 69 -22.40 -10.64 3.30
CA SER A 69 -21.23 -11.08 4.06
C SER A 69 -19.97 -10.35 3.59
N VAL A 70 -18.97 -10.38 4.45
CA VAL A 70 -17.60 -9.98 4.12
C VAL A 70 -16.66 -11.11 4.49
N THR A 71 -15.92 -11.61 3.52
CA THR A 71 -14.86 -12.60 3.70
C THR A 71 -13.52 -11.90 3.63
N ILE A 72 -12.65 -12.13 4.62
CA ILE A 72 -11.31 -11.55 4.67
C ILE A 72 -10.25 -12.66 4.73
N ASN A 73 -9.19 -12.49 3.94
CA ASN A 73 -7.96 -13.25 4.05
C ASN A 73 -6.79 -12.26 4.09
N LYS A 74 -5.95 -12.35 5.14
CA LYS A 74 -4.78 -11.50 5.33
C LYS A 74 -3.73 -12.23 6.14
N ASP A 75 -2.47 -11.97 5.82
CA ASP A 75 -1.33 -12.53 6.55
C ASP A 75 -0.07 -11.66 6.36
N LEU A 76 0.97 -11.98 7.10
CA LEU A 76 2.29 -11.39 6.93
C LEU A 76 2.97 -11.90 5.65
N GLY A 77 3.79 -11.04 5.06
CA GLY A 77 4.57 -11.31 3.85
C GLY A 77 4.03 -10.62 2.60
N LEU A 78 4.66 -10.97 1.48
CA LEU A 78 4.34 -10.45 0.16
C LEU A 78 2.96 -10.93 -0.30
N VAL A 79 2.32 -10.18 -1.19
CA VAL A 79 1.03 -10.54 -1.82
C VAL A 79 1.08 -11.96 -2.41
N THR A 80 2.21 -12.32 -3.04
CA THR A 80 2.41 -13.65 -3.65
C THR A 80 2.61 -14.79 -2.64
N GLN A 81 2.96 -14.47 -1.39
CA GLN A 81 3.16 -15.44 -0.32
C GLN A 81 1.87 -15.66 0.47
N VAL A 82 1.10 -14.58 0.68
CA VAL A 82 -0.16 -14.61 1.42
C VAL A 82 -1.26 -15.35 0.66
N PHE A 83 -1.38 -15.15 -0.66
CA PHE A 83 -2.47 -15.72 -1.45
C PHE A 83 -2.04 -16.90 -2.32
N LYS A 84 -2.74 -18.02 -2.15
CA LYS A 84 -2.65 -19.23 -2.97
C LYS A 84 -3.88 -19.36 -3.85
N GLU A 85 -3.75 -20.16 -4.90
CA GLU A 85 -4.84 -20.41 -5.85
C GLU A 85 -6.13 -20.91 -5.17
N SER A 86 -6.00 -21.71 -4.10
CA SER A 86 -7.12 -22.22 -3.31
C SER A 86 -7.92 -21.14 -2.59
N ASP A 87 -7.29 -20.00 -2.26
CA ASP A 87 -7.92 -18.97 -1.44
C ASP A 87 -8.98 -18.21 -2.24
N PHE A 88 -8.84 -18.17 -3.57
CA PHE A 88 -9.81 -17.52 -4.44
C PHE A 88 -11.14 -18.27 -4.55
N ALA A 89 -11.19 -19.53 -4.10
CA ALA A 89 -12.44 -20.27 -4.01
C ALA A 89 -13.41 -19.67 -2.97
N VAL A 90 -12.90 -18.94 -1.98
CA VAL A 90 -13.70 -18.31 -0.92
C VAL A 90 -13.72 -16.78 -0.99
N LEU A 91 -12.78 -16.16 -1.70
CA LEU A 91 -12.74 -14.71 -1.96
C LEU A 91 -13.69 -14.32 -3.11
N THR A 92 -14.96 -14.70 -2.99
CA THR A 92 -16.01 -14.50 -4.00
C THR A 92 -17.03 -13.45 -3.55
N GLY A 93 -17.49 -12.60 -4.47
CA GLY A 93 -18.46 -11.55 -4.17
C GLY A 93 -18.62 -10.55 -5.31
N HIS A 94 -19.02 -9.32 -4.99
CA HIS A 94 -19.26 -8.25 -5.96
C HIS A 94 -18.26 -7.09 -5.86
N VAL A 95 -17.70 -6.91 -4.67
CA VAL A 95 -16.71 -5.88 -4.36
C VAL A 95 -15.52 -6.52 -3.66
N ALA A 96 -14.32 -6.05 -3.95
CA ALA A 96 -13.13 -6.39 -3.18
C ALA A 96 -12.33 -5.13 -2.86
N ILE A 97 -11.76 -5.11 -1.67
CA ILE A 97 -10.70 -4.18 -1.28
C ILE A 97 -9.47 -4.98 -0.87
N GLY A 98 -8.30 -4.41 -1.07
CA GLY A 98 -7.05 -5.03 -0.71
C GLY A 98 -6.03 -4.01 -0.21
N HIS A 99 -5.11 -4.48 0.62
CA HIS A 99 -4.02 -3.69 1.18
C HIS A 99 -2.69 -4.43 1.11
N ALA A 100 -1.60 -3.71 0.86
CA ALA A 100 -0.23 -4.20 1.10
C ALA A 100 0.50 -3.21 2.01
N ARG A 101 0.94 -3.67 3.18
CA ARG A 101 1.48 -2.82 4.25
C ARG A 101 2.99 -2.62 4.08
N TYR A 102 3.42 -1.39 4.28
CA TYR A 102 4.80 -1.02 4.60
C TYR A 102 4.89 -0.67 6.11
N SER A 103 5.98 -1.02 6.80
CA SER A 103 6.20 -0.52 8.18
C SER A 103 7.03 0.73 8.16
N THR A 104 6.45 1.76 8.75
CA THR A 104 7.13 3.03 9.05
C THR A 104 8.09 2.95 10.23
N SER A 105 8.16 1.83 10.96
CA SER A 105 8.84 1.75 12.27
C SER A 105 9.97 0.72 12.34
N GLY A 106 10.34 0.06 11.24
CA GLY A 106 11.49 -0.84 11.18
C GLY A 106 11.43 -2.10 12.07
N GLY A 107 10.35 -2.29 12.83
CA GLY A 107 10.07 -3.51 13.57
C GLY A 107 9.42 -4.57 12.68
N SER A 108 9.56 -5.83 13.08
CA SER A 108 8.81 -6.95 12.49
C SER A 108 7.30 -6.67 12.60
N GLY A 109 6.62 -6.51 11.46
CA GLY A 109 5.18 -6.23 11.40
C GLY A 109 4.35 -7.23 12.23
N SER A 110 3.36 -6.72 12.96
CA SER A 110 2.42 -7.56 13.70
C SER A 110 1.27 -7.99 12.80
N TRP A 111 0.79 -9.21 12.97
CA TRP A 111 -0.34 -9.72 12.18
C TRP A 111 -1.61 -8.91 12.43
N GLU A 112 -1.80 -8.40 13.65
CA GLU A 112 -2.93 -7.53 14.03
C GLU A 112 -2.95 -6.22 13.26
N ALA A 113 -1.78 -5.73 12.82
CA ALA A 113 -1.65 -4.53 12.01
C ALA A 113 -1.88 -4.79 10.51
N ALA A 114 -2.01 -6.06 10.08
CA ALA A 114 -2.36 -6.38 8.70
C ALA A 114 -3.78 -5.88 8.38
N GLN A 115 -3.93 -5.27 7.21
CA GLN A 115 -5.19 -4.78 6.69
C GLN A 115 -5.67 -5.64 5.52
N PRO A 116 -6.98 -5.69 5.20
CA PRO A 116 -8.07 -4.88 5.75
C PRO A 116 -8.42 -5.15 7.23
N HIS A 117 -9.01 -4.15 7.89
CA HIS A 117 -9.64 -4.29 9.20
C HIS A 117 -11.14 -4.54 9.04
N LEU A 118 -11.69 -5.46 9.82
CA LEU A 118 -13.11 -5.80 9.82
C LEU A 118 -13.76 -5.28 11.11
N SER A 119 -14.86 -4.56 10.98
CA SER A 119 -15.65 -4.06 12.11
C SER A 119 -17.14 -4.21 11.83
N ALA A 120 -17.95 -4.07 12.88
CA ALA A 120 -19.40 -4.05 12.78
C ALA A 120 -19.93 -2.73 13.35
N ILE A 121 -20.77 -2.05 12.58
CA ILE A 121 -21.50 -0.85 13.03
C ILE A 121 -22.97 -1.19 12.99
N ASN A 122 -23.57 -1.38 14.17
CA ASN A 122 -24.90 -2.00 14.30
C ASN A 122 -24.89 -3.42 13.67
N ASP A 123 -25.82 -3.69 12.76
CA ASP A 123 -25.95 -4.96 12.04
C ASP A 123 -25.12 -4.99 10.73
N GLU A 124 -24.42 -3.91 10.39
CA GLU A 124 -23.64 -3.79 9.15
C GLU A 124 -22.18 -4.16 9.38
N ILE A 125 -21.66 -5.07 8.55
CA ILE A 125 -20.25 -5.46 8.54
C ILE A 125 -19.49 -4.56 7.56
N ILE A 126 -18.39 -3.96 8.03
CA ILE A 126 -17.56 -3.06 7.24
C ILE A 126 -16.12 -3.58 7.25
N ALA A 127 -15.52 -3.65 6.07
CA ALA A 127 -14.07 -3.78 5.93
C ALA A 127 -13.47 -2.47 5.43
N LEU A 128 -12.35 -2.06 6.03
CA LEU A 128 -11.59 -0.88 5.63
C LEU A 128 -10.12 -1.27 5.41
N ALA A 129 -9.54 -0.78 4.32
CA ALA A 129 -8.17 -0.98 3.90
C ALA A 129 -7.42 0.36 3.93
#